data_AF-A0A8B7XK30-F1
#
_entry.id   AF-A0A8B7XK30-F1
#
_cell.length_a   1.000
_cell.length_b   1.000
_cell.length_c   1.000
_cell.angle_alpha   90.00
_cell.angle_beta   90.00
_cell.angle_gamma   90.00
#
_symmetry.space_group_name_H-M   'P 1'
#
loop_
_entity.id
_entity.type
_entity.pdbx_description
1 polymer ?
#
loop_
_entity_poly.entity_id
_entity_poly.type
_entity_poly.pdbx_seq_one_letter_code
_entity_poly.pdbx_strand_id
1 'polypeptide(L)'
;MESQLRSLFHDPEYYVKSFHRYSALCAKFSVYANWVDTVFGDEVVAKIKATLGEQEELRVLGIGSGSGEMDLKMLTKLLPRFPLINNRVVEPSQDQLLKYKALAQTRAQELQGVVNFDWRQQTIDQYEQTGDSRKYHFISSVHSIYYAKDIDSSLMTLYNSLESGGVMMVVTISDESGFWRLWNRFPHFQDNLMTFISTAHVRSSFDRRGIPYTQHHQRSRVEITQCFDETSEEGALVVDFLTHVLKFKETAPAELYKETMEYLGSSSCSEKSGDDVFFNNDWDAVVVSKPVD
;
A
#
# COMPACT_ATOMS: atom_id res chain seq x y z
N MET A 1 -34.80 -9.40 7.44
CA MET A 1 -33.52 -8.83 7.89
C MET A 1 -32.57 -8.99 6.71
N GLU A 2 -32.26 -7.91 6.00
CA GLU A 2 -31.17 -7.97 5.03
C GLU A 2 -29.90 -8.32 5.80
N SER A 3 -29.24 -9.41 5.43
CA SER A 3 -27.94 -9.75 6.01
C SER A 3 -26.98 -8.65 5.56
N GLN A 4 -26.48 -7.87 6.53
CA GLN A 4 -25.45 -6.89 6.27
C GLN A 4 -24.21 -7.63 5.73
N LEU A 5 -23.74 -7.24 4.55
CA LEU A 5 -22.49 -7.74 4.01
C LEU A 5 -21.37 -7.44 5.01
N ARG A 6 -20.51 -8.41 5.23
CA ARG A 6 -19.38 -8.29 6.17
C ARG A 6 -18.10 -8.10 5.37
N SER A 7 -17.26 -7.17 5.79
CA SER A 7 -15.96 -7.00 5.16
C SER A 7 -15.10 -8.26 5.29
N LEU A 8 -14.21 -8.42 4.33
CA LEU A 8 -13.20 -9.48 4.29
C LEU A 8 -12.28 -9.45 5.54
N PHE A 9 -12.14 -8.31 6.21
CA PHE A 9 -11.34 -8.16 7.43
C PHE A 9 -11.90 -8.86 8.66
N HIS A 10 -13.17 -9.29 8.62
CA HIS A 10 -13.74 -10.11 9.68
C HIS A 10 -13.16 -11.53 9.75
N ASP A 11 -12.43 -11.97 8.71
CA ASP A 11 -11.75 -13.26 8.67
C ASP A 11 -10.30 -13.05 8.17
N PRO A 12 -9.33 -12.79 9.06
CA PRO A 12 -7.96 -12.49 8.67
C PRO A 12 -7.26 -13.61 7.88
N GLU A 13 -7.57 -14.87 8.18
CA GLU A 13 -7.00 -16.02 7.45
C GLU A 13 -7.54 -16.06 6.02
N TYR A 14 -8.86 -15.87 5.87
CA TYR A 14 -9.50 -15.80 4.56
C TYR A 14 -9.09 -14.56 3.76
N TYR A 15 -8.87 -13.42 4.43
CA TYR A 15 -8.29 -12.23 3.83
C TYR A 15 -6.90 -12.52 3.25
N VAL A 16 -6.01 -13.13 4.03
CA VAL A 16 -4.65 -13.49 3.56
C VAL A 16 -4.73 -14.45 2.36
N LYS A 17 -5.61 -15.45 2.41
CA LYS A 17 -5.84 -16.38 1.29
C LYS A 17 -6.26 -15.64 0.01
N SER A 18 -7.25 -14.76 0.11
CA SER A 18 -7.80 -13.99 -1.01
C SER A 18 -6.76 -13.00 -1.56
N PHE A 19 -6.03 -12.31 -0.69
CA PHE A 19 -4.94 -11.41 -1.04
C PHE A 19 -3.80 -12.14 -1.78
N HIS A 20 -3.40 -13.33 -1.32
CA HIS A 20 -2.37 -14.12 -2.00
C HIS A 20 -2.81 -14.51 -3.41
N ARG A 21 -4.08 -14.93 -3.58
CA ARG A 21 -4.59 -15.26 -4.91
C ARG A 21 -4.61 -14.05 -5.83
N TYR A 22 -5.18 -12.93 -5.37
CA TYR A 22 -5.16 -11.67 -6.13
C TYR A 22 -3.74 -11.23 -6.49
N SER A 23 -2.81 -11.34 -5.55
CA SER A 23 -1.42 -10.93 -5.76
C SER A 23 -0.65 -11.84 -6.72
N ALA A 24 -1.03 -13.11 -6.86
CA ALA A 24 -0.45 -14.01 -7.86
C ALA A 24 -0.86 -13.63 -9.30
N LEU A 25 -2.04 -13.04 -9.48
CA LEU A 25 -2.54 -12.57 -10.79
C LEU A 25 -2.02 -11.18 -11.16
N CYS A 26 -1.67 -10.38 -10.16
CA CYS A 26 -1.18 -9.04 -10.39
C CYS A 26 0.34 -9.11 -10.58
N ALA A 27 0.85 -8.56 -11.69
CA ALA A 27 2.28 -8.35 -11.91
C ALA A 27 2.85 -7.24 -10.99
N LYS A 28 2.37 -7.13 -9.74
CA LYS A 28 2.69 -6.08 -8.76
C LYS A 28 4.19 -5.86 -8.69
N PHE A 29 4.95 -6.93 -8.55
CA PHE A 29 6.39 -6.84 -8.33
C PHE A 29 7.14 -6.25 -9.52
N SER A 30 6.74 -6.50 -10.77
CA SER A 30 7.43 -5.92 -11.92
C SER A 30 7.10 -4.43 -12.09
N VAL A 31 5.85 -4.05 -11.86
CA VAL A 31 5.42 -2.63 -11.92
C VAL A 31 6.06 -1.81 -10.80
N TYR A 32 6.04 -2.32 -9.57
CA TYR A 32 6.68 -1.69 -8.41
C TYR A 32 8.19 -1.63 -8.54
N ALA A 33 8.82 -2.71 -9.01
CA ALA A 33 10.25 -2.72 -9.29
C ALA A 33 10.62 -1.63 -10.30
N ASN A 34 9.89 -1.57 -11.42
CA ASN A 34 10.11 -0.57 -12.45
C ASN A 34 9.94 0.85 -11.90
N TRP A 35 8.94 1.10 -11.06
CA TRP A 35 8.76 2.40 -10.43
C TRP A 35 9.92 2.78 -9.52
N VAL A 36 10.43 1.85 -8.70
CA VAL A 36 11.63 2.10 -7.89
C VAL A 36 12.86 2.38 -8.75
N ASP A 37 12.97 1.71 -9.90
CA ASP A 37 14.08 1.90 -10.82
C ASP A 37 14.02 3.21 -11.62
N THR A 38 12.81 3.74 -11.87
CA THR A 38 12.59 4.86 -12.81
C THR A 38 12.12 6.17 -12.16
N VAL A 39 11.49 6.12 -10.99
CA VAL A 39 10.87 7.29 -10.35
C VAL A 39 11.43 7.54 -8.96
N PHE A 40 11.63 6.50 -8.16
CA PHE A 40 12.02 6.66 -6.75
C PHE A 40 13.34 7.43 -6.56
N GLY A 41 14.33 7.23 -7.44
CA GLY A 41 15.62 7.94 -7.37
C GLY A 41 15.44 9.46 -7.45
N ASP A 42 14.72 9.93 -8.45
CA ASP A 42 14.56 11.37 -8.71
C ASP A 42 13.53 12.00 -7.76
N GLU A 43 12.48 11.28 -7.41
CA GLU A 43 11.37 11.85 -6.65
C GLU A 43 11.53 11.73 -5.14
N VAL A 44 12.31 10.75 -4.67
CA VAL A 44 12.54 10.53 -3.24
C VAL A 44 14.01 10.75 -2.90
N VAL A 45 14.92 9.97 -3.50
CA VAL A 45 16.34 9.99 -3.10
C VAL A 45 16.94 11.37 -3.32
N ALA A 46 16.67 12.04 -4.44
CA ALA A 46 17.17 13.37 -4.72
C ALA A 46 16.54 14.46 -3.82
N LYS A 47 15.27 14.29 -3.40
CA LYS A 47 14.54 15.27 -2.58
C LYS A 47 14.88 15.24 -1.09
N ILE A 48 15.48 14.16 -0.59
CA ILE A 48 16.01 14.16 0.78
C ILE A 48 17.13 15.20 0.86
N LYS A 49 16.98 16.22 1.71
CA LYS A 49 17.96 17.32 1.87
C LYS A 49 18.88 17.14 3.07
N ALA A 50 18.88 15.96 3.68
CA ALA A 50 19.79 15.62 4.78
C ALA A 50 21.25 15.64 4.30
N THR A 51 22.11 16.35 5.03
CA THR A 51 23.57 16.29 4.91
C THR A 51 24.08 15.52 6.11
N LEU A 52 24.42 14.25 5.92
CA LEU A 52 24.84 13.35 6.99
C LEU A 52 26.36 13.18 6.93
N GLY A 53 27.02 13.26 8.09
CA GLY A 53 28.42 12.91 8.24
C GLY A 53 28.69 11.41 8.07
N GLU A 54 29.96 11.02 7.97
CA GLU A 54 30.36 9.62 7.73
C GLU A 54 29.88 8.62 8.78
N GLN A 55 29.56 9.08 10.00
CA GLN A 55 29.09 8.26 11.12
C GLN A 55 27.59 8.45 11.41
N GLU A 56 26.89 9.27 10.63
CA GLU A 56 25.47 9.56 10.83
C GLU A 56 24.60 8.66 9.96
N GLU A 57 23.56 8.08 10.57
CA GLU A 57 22.65 7.16 9.89
C GLU A 57 21.47 7.88 9.25
N LEU A 58 21.14 7.52 8.01
CA LEU A 58 19.85 7.81 7.42
C LEU A 58 18.76 7.01 8.16
N ARG A 59 18.02 7.67 9.05
CA ARG A 59 16.82 7.12 9.67
C ARG A 59 15.66 6.98 8.67
N VAL A 60 15.26 5.75 8.41
CA VAL A 60 14.14 5.36 7.53
C VAL A 60 13.04 4.71 8.37
N LEU A 61 11.78 5.00 8.05
CA LEU A 61 10.60 4.36 8.63
C LEU A 61 9.73 3.74 7.53
N GLY A 62 9.53 2.42 7.59
CA GLY A 62 8.54 1.69 6.81
C GLY A 62 7.30 1.40 7.65
N ILE A 63 6.14 1.88 7.21
CA ILE A 63 4.83 1.57 7.82
C ILE A 63 4.12 0.52 6.99
N GLY A 64 3.76 -0.61 7.62
CA GLY A 64 3.12 -1.75 6.97
C GLY A 64 3.96 -2.32 5.84
N SER A 65 5.26 -2.55 6.10
CA SER A 65 6.22 -3.00 5.08
C SER A 65 5.97 -4.42 4.56
N GLY A 66 5.08 -5.20 5.19
CA GLY A 66 4.82 -6.58 4.80
C GLY A 66 6.08 -7.43 4.82
N SER A 67 6.29 -8.21 3.76
CA SER A 67 7.48 -9.06 3.55
C SER A 67 8.72 -8.29 3.06
N GLY A 68 8.62 -6.97 2.89
CA GLY A 68 9.77 -6.07 2.71
C GLY A 68 10.42 -6.03 1.33
N GLU A 69 9.84 -6.65 0.31
CA GLU A 69 10.40 -6.66 -1.04
C GLU A 69 10.56 -5.25 -1.60
N MET A 70 9.58 -4.38 -1.37
CA MET A 70 9.63 -2.98 -1.81
C MET A 70 10.65 -2.19 -0.99
N ASP A 71 10.60 -2.30 0.34
CA ASP A 71 11.50 -1.61 1.25
C ASP A 71 12.97 -1.93 0.91
N LEU A 72 13.33 -3.20 0.69
CA LEU A 72 14.70 -3.55 0.29
C LEU A 72 15.12 -2.94 -1.05
N LYS A 73 14.21 -2.88 -2.03
CA LYS A 73 14.47 -2.17 -3.30
C LYS A 73 14.69 -0.68 -3.07
N MET A 74 13.89 -0.03 -2.23
CA MET A 74 14.10 1.38 -1.88
C MET A 74 15.43 1.61 -1.15
N LEU A 75 15.76 0.75 -0.19
CA LEU A 75 17.02 0.82 0.57
C LEU A 75 18.24 0.71 -0.36
N THR A 76 18.22 -0.21 -1.34
CA THR A 76 19.32 -0.33 -2.31
C THR A 76 19.49 0.92 -3.20
N LYS A 77 18.42 1.69 -3.44
CA LYS A 77 18.51 3.00 -4.13
C LYS A 77 18.99 4.13 -3.22
N LEU A 78 18.80 4.02 -1.90
CA LEU A 78 19.28 5.00 -0.93
C LEU A 78 20.77 4.85 -0.63
N LEU A 79 21.28 3.61 -0.58
CA LEU A 79 22.66 3.28 -0.20
C LEU A 79 23.76 4.05 -0.96
N PRO A 80 23.67 4.28 -2.29
CA PRO A 80 24.70 5.04 -3.01
C PRO A 80 24.90 6.47 -2.50
N ARG A 81 23.86 7.08 -1.91
CA ARG A 81 23.92 8.43 -1.33
C ARG A 81 24.09 8.40 0.19
N PHE A 82 23.54 7.39 0.85
CA PHE A 82 23.50 7.27 2.31
C PHE A 82 24.04 5.90 2.73
N PRO A 83 25.35 5.79 3.00
CA PRO A 83 26.01 4.50 3.22
C PRO A 83 25.70 3.87 4.58
N LEU A 84 25.10 4.60 5.52
CA LEU A 84 24.64 4.08 6.81
C LEU A 84 23.13 4.31 6.92
N ILE A 85 22.35 3.24 7.07
CA ILE A 85 20.88 3.34 7.14
C ILE A 85 20.37 2.65 8.40
N ASN A 86 19.54 3.37 9.16
CA ASN A 86 18.73 2.81 10.25
C ASN A 86 17.31 2.63 9.76
N ASN A 87 16.94 1.41 9.39
CA ASN A 87 15.63 1.09 8.87
C ASN A 87 14.72 0.56 9.99
N ARG A 88 13.77 1.38 10.44
CA ARG A 88 12.69 0.93 11.32
C ARG A 88 11.51 0.43 10.51
N VAL A 89 11.01 -0.73 10.87
CA VAL A 89 9.85 -1.37 10.25
C VAL A 89 8.74 -1.51 11.27
N VAL A 90 7.55 -0.96 10.98
CA VAL A 90 6.33 -1.12 11.77
C VAL A 90 5.36 -1.99 10.98
N GLU A 91 5.17 -3.24 11.42
CA GLU A 91 4.34 -4.23 10.72
C GLU A 91 3.61 -5.11 11.74
N PRO A 92 2.27 -5.14 11.77
CA PRO A 92 1.53 -5.91 12.78
C PRO A 92 1.61 -7.44 12.58
N SER A 93 1.77 -7.93 11.35
CA SER A 93 1.78 -9.36 11.04
C SER A 93 3.13 -9.99 11.37
N GLN A 94 3.12 -10.94 12.32
CA GLN A 94 4.31 -11.71 12.67
C GLN A 94 4.88 -12.47 11.47
N ASP A 95 4.01 -13.10 10.67
CA ASP A 95 4.41 -13.88 9.51
C ASP A 95 5.09 -13.02 8.45
N GLN A 96 4.58 -11.81 8.21
CA GLN A 96 5.18 -10.87 7.28
C GLN A 96 6.55 -10.38 7.79
N LEU A 97 6.67 -10.04 9.08
CA LEU A 97 7.95 -9.70 9.69
C LEU A 97 8.98 -10.83 9.61
N LEU A 98 8.57 -12.09 9.79
CA LEU A 98 9.46 -13.24 9.64
C LEU A 98 9.95 -13.38 8.20
N LYS A 99 9.06 -13.22 7.21
CA LYS A 99 9.43 -13.20 5.78
C LYS A 99 10.40 -12.07 5.47
N TYR A 100 10.15 -10.87 5.98
CA TYR A 100 11.04 -9.72 5.77
C TYR A 100 12.42 -9.97 6.40
N LYS A 101 12.49 -10.43 7.66
CA LYS A 101 13.77 -10.78 8.29
C LYS A 101 14.57 -11.80 7.47
N ALA A 102 13.92 -12.86 6.97
CA ALA A 102 14.56 -13.86 6.13
C ALA A 102 15.04 -13.29 4.78
N LEU A 103 14.24 -12.42 4.16
CA LEU A 103 14.59 -11.74 2.91
C LEU A 103 15.79 -10.80 3.11
N ALA A 104 15.80 -10.00 4.18
CA ALA A 104 16.89 -9.09 4.52
C ALA A 104 18.20 -9.85 4.78
N GLN A 105 18.14 -11.00 5.44
CA GLN A 105 19.30 -11.89 5.64
C GLN A 105 19.82 -12.44 4.31
N THR A 106 18.91 -12.90 3.44
CA THR A 106 19.27 -13.48 2.13
C THR A 106 19.90 -12.42 1.22
N ARG A 107 19.46 -11.16 1.32
CA ARG A 107 19.95 -10.02 0.54
C ARG A 107 20.99 -9.17 1.27
N ALA A 108 21.60 -9.68 2.35
CA ALA A 108 22.54 -8.90 3.16
C ALA A 108 23.72 -8.34 2.34
N GLN A 109 24.17 -9.05 1.30
CA GLN A 109 25.21 -8.59 0.38
C GLN A 109 24.76 -7.39 -0.48
N GLU A 110 23.51 -7.39 -0.97
CA GLU A 110 22.91 -6.26 -1.71
C GLU A 110 22.81 -5.02 -0.82
N LEU A 111 22.59 -5.21 0.48
CA LEU A 111 22.52 -4.17 1.51
C LEU A 111 23.89 -3.79 2.08
N GLN A 112 24.98 -4.35 1.54
CA GLN A 112 26.37 -4.13 1.94
C GLN A 112 26.66 -4.36 3.44
N GLY A 113 25.76 -5.01 4.18
CA GLY A 113 25.85 -5.18 5.63
C GLY A 113 25.75 -3.88 6.45
N VAL A 114 25.37 -2.75 5.85
CA VAL A 114 25.37 -1.42 6.49
C VAL A 114 23.98 -0.90 6.86
N VAL A 115 22.94 -1.70 6.61
CA VAL A 115 21.57 -1.41 7.02
C VAL A 115 21.29 -2.07 8.37
N ASN A 116 21.05 -1.25 9.39
CA ASN A 116 20.57 -1.70 10.68
C ASN A 116 19.04 -1.75 10.68
N PHE A 117 18.46 -2.85 11.16
CA PHE A 117 17.00 -3.02 11.19
C PHE A 117 16.44 -2.95 12.62
N ASP A 118 15.43 -2.11 12.81
CA ASP A 118 14.63 -2.01 14.04
C ASP A 118 13.20 -2.50 13.76
N TRP A 119 12.86 -3.69 14.25
CA TRP A 119 11.60 -4.37 13.95
C TRP A 119 10.55 -4.09 15.03
N ARG A 120 9.38 -3.57 14.65
CA ARG A 120 8.25 -3.27 15.53
C ARG A 120 7.02 -4.05 15.07
N GLN A 121 6.63 -5.07 15.85
CA GLN A 121 5.42 -5.84 15.60
C GLN A 121 4.20 -5.11 16.19
N GLN A 122 3.72 -4.09 15.49
CA GLN A 122 2.66 -3.19 15.94
C GLN A 122 1.87 -2.65 14.75
N THR A 123 0.61 -2.25 14.95
CA THR A 123 -0.12 -1.42 13.98
C THR A 123 0.40 0.02 13.98
N ILE A 124 0.06 0.81 12.96
CA ILE A 124 0.36 2.25 12.95
C ILE A 124 -0.26 2.94 14.18
N ASP A 125 -1.52 2.66 14.53
CA ASP A 125 -2.17 3.31 15.68
C ASP A 125 -1.47 2.97 17.00
N GLN A 126 -1.04 1.71 17.17
CA GLN A 126 -0.27 1.29 18.35
C GLN A 126 1.10 1.97 18.41
N TYR A 127 1.75 2.12 17.25
CA TYR A 127 3.04 2.78 17.15
C TYR A 127 2.93 4.27 17.50
N GLU A 128 1.91 4.97 17.01
CA GLU A 128 1.66 6.38 17.34
C GLU A 128 1.41 6.60 18.83
N GLN A 129 0.71 5.67 19.49
CA GLN A 129 0.43 5.71 20.93
C GLN A 129 1.68 5.55 21.80
N THR A 130 2.80 5.06 21.26
CA THR A 130 4.05 4.97 22.03
C THR A 130 4.62 6.34 22.38
N GLY A 131 4.22 7.40 21.68
CA GLY A 131 4.76 8.75 21.85
C GLY A 131 6.22 8.86 21.43
N ASP A 132 6.70 7.99 20.53
CA ASP A 132 8.06 8.04 20.03
C ASP A 132 8.34 9.39 19.35
N SER A 133 9.33 10.12 19.85
CA SER A 133 9.73 11.44 19.36
C SER A 133 10.80 11.38 18.27
N ARG A 134 11.23 10.16 17.88
CA ARG A 134 12.24 9.95 16.83
C ARG A 134 11.79 10.59 15.52
N LYS A 135 12.74 11.26 14.87
CA LYS A 135 12.57 11.86 13.56
C LYS A 135 13.23 11.03 12.48
N TYR A 136 12.70 11.11 11.26
CA TYR A 136 13.10 10.29 10.12
C TYR A 136 13.44 11.16 8.92
N HIS A 137 14.47 10.77 8.18
CA HIS A 137 14.82 11.43 6.92
C HIS A 137 13.95 10.92 5.76
N PHE A 138 13.50 9.67 5.85
CA PHE A 138 12.58 9.08 4.89
C PHE A 138 11.51 8.25 5.61
N ILE A 139 10.25 8.47 5.25
CA ILE A 139 9.10 7.68 5.71
C ILE A 139 8.37 7.13 4.50
N SER A 140 8.00 5.86 4.54
CA SER A 140 7.18 5.22 3.50
C SER A 140 5.97 4.50 4.08
N SER A 141 4.83 4.61 3.39
CA SER A 141 3.64 3.80 3.61
C SER A 141 3.16 3.29 2.26
N VAL A 142 3.44 2.03 1.96
CA VAL A 142 3.13 1.43 0.65
C VAL A 142 1.93 0.51 0.79
N HIS A 143 0.77 0.89 0.26
CA HIS A 143 -0.48 0.14 0.37
C HIS A 143 -0.85 -0.26 1.82
N SER A 144 -0.49 0.58 2.80
CA SER A 144 -0.69 0.29 4.23
C SER A 144 -1.51 1.33 4.98
N ILE A 145 -1.54 2.59 4.52
CA ILE A 145 -2.26 3.66 5.23
C ILE A 145 -3.78 3.41 5.34
N TYR A 146 -4.32 2.51 4.51
CA TYR A 146 -5.72 2.07 4.56
C TYR A 146 -6.17 1.52 5.92
N TYR A 147 -5.21 0.99 6.69
CA TYR A 147 -5.49 0.34 7.96
C TYR A 147 -5.39 1.29 9.16
N ALA A 148 -5.06 2.56 8.95
CA ALA A 148 -5.09 3.56 10.00
C ALA A 148 -6.54 3.87 10.41
N LYS A 149 -6.81 4.00 11.70
CA LYS A 149 -8.16 4.37 12.19
C LYS A 149 -8.56 5.78 11.77
N ASP A 150 -7.59 6.69 11.74
CA ASP A 150 -7.75 8.06 11.27
C ASP A 150 -6.59 8.40 10.34
N ILE A 151 -6.86 8.32 9.03
CA ILE A 151 -5.87 8.60 8.01
C ILE A 151 -5.30 10.02 8.09
N ASP A 152 -6.13 11.02 8.42
CA ASP A 152 -5.70 12.41 8.44
C ASP A 152 -4.78 12.67 9.62
N SER A 153 -5.13 12.14 10.79
CA SER A 153 -4.26 12.16 11.97
C SER A 153 -2.95 11.41 11.72
N SER A 154 -3.01 10.19 11.17
CA SER A 154 -1.83 9.37 10.93
C SER A 154 -0.87 9.98 9.90
N LEU A 155 -1.39 10.51 8.79
CA LEU A 155 -0.56 11.23 7.81
C LEU A 155 0.18 12.41 8.45
N MET A 156 -0.48 13.13 9.36
CA MET A 156 0.14 14.26 10.06
C MET A 156 1.13 13.82 11.13
N THR A 157 0.88 12.74 11.85
CA THR A 157 1.86 12.16 12.77
C THR A 157 3.13 11.76 12.03
N LEU A 158 3.00 11.11 10.88
CA LEU A 158 4.12 10.73 10.03
C LEU A 158 4.84 11.96 9.46
N TYR A 159 4.12 12.91 8.87
CA TYR A 159 4.70 14.15 8.33
C TYR A 159 5.46 14.95 9.41
N ASN A 160 4.88 15.08 10.61
CA ASN A 160 5.52 15.78 11.73
C ASN A 160 6.75 15.03 12.26
N SER A 161 6.82 13.71 12.06
CA SER A 161 7.97 12.87 12.40
C SER A 161 9.10 12.93 11.36
N LEU A 162 8.94 13.67 10.26
CA LEU A 162 10.07 13.95 9.37
C LEU A 162 11.07 14.88 10.04
N GLU A 163 12.35 14.64 9.76
CA GLU A 163 13.41 15.63 9.97
C GLU A 163 13.25 16.83 9.04
N SER A 164 13.88 17.95 9.41
CA SER A 164 14.09 19.08 8.50
C SER A 164 14.71 18.59 7.19
N GLY A 165 14.10 18.91 6.05
CA GLY A 165 14.53 18.39 4.74
C GLY A 165 14.24 16.90 4.46
N GLY A 166 13.50 16.21 5.34
CA GLY A 166 13.07 14.83 5.15
C GLY A 166 11.95 14.67 4.11
N VAL A 167 11.72 13.43 3.67
CA VAL A 167 10.72 13.08 2.65
C VAL A 167 9.77 11.99 3.16
N MET A 168 8.48 12.14 2.89
CA MET A 168 7.48 11.09 3.10
C MET A 168 6.89 10.67 1.75
N MET A 169 6.69 9.37 1.59
CA MET A 169 6.04 8.78 0.42
C MET A 169 4.87 7.91 0.86
N VAL A 170 3.69 8.16 0.29
CA VAL A 170 2.47 7.40 0.55
C VAL A 170 1.96 6.83 -0.76
N VAL A 171 1.88 5.51 -0.86
CA VAL A 171 1.39 4.82 -2.05
C VAL A 171 0.01 4.24 -1.75
N THR A 172 -0.98 4.63 -2.56
CA THR A 172 -2.35 4.12 -2.45
C THR A 172 -2.94 3.78 -3.81
N ILE A 173 -4.08 3.06 -3.85
CA ILE A 173 -4.86 2.95 -5.07
C ILE A 173 -5.24 4.35 -5.56
N SER A 174 -5.26 4.51 -6.88
CA SER A 174 -5.64 5.76 -7.47
C SER A 174 -7.13 6.02 -7.28
N ASP A 175 -7.53 7.28 -7.13
CA ASP A 175 -8.95 7.64 -7.29
C ASP A 175 -9.43 7.54 -8.75
N GLU A 176 -8.55 7.20 -9.68
CA GLU A 176 -8.89 6.77 -11.05
C GLU A 176 -8.86 5.23 -11.22
N SER A 177 -8.69 4.47 -10.14
CA SER A 177 -8.62 3.00 -10.22
C SER A 177 -9.98 2.34 -10.42
N GLY A 178 -9.96 1.11 -10.95
CA GLY A 178 -11.13 0.23 -10.98
C GLY A 178 -11.66 -0.07 -9.56
N PHE A 179 -10.78 -0.14 -8.56
CA PHE A 179 -11.15 -0.29 -7.15
C PHE A 179 -12.00 0.88 -6.68
N TRP A 180 -11.49 2.10 -6.84
CA TRP A 180 -12.21 3.28 -6.39
C TRP A 180 -13.57 3.42 -7.07
N ARG A 181 -13.66 3.13 -8.37
CA ARG A 181 -14.93 3.16 -9.11
C ARG A 181 -15.90 2.07 -8.65
N LEU A 182 -15.42 0.87 -8.35
CA LEU A 182 -16.23 -0.23 -7.81
C LEU A 182 -16.79 0.15 -6.43
N TRP A 183 -15.92 0.57 -5.54
CA TRP A 183 -16.25 0.93 -4.17
C TRP A 183 -17.20 2.13 -4.10
N ASN A 184 -16.99 3.16 -4.92
CA ASN A 184 -17.90 4.30 -4.99
C ASN A 184 -19.29 3.94 -5.56
N ARG A 185 -19.36 2.91 -6.43
CA ARG A 185 -20.64 2.39 -6.94
C ARG A 185 -21.41 1.59 -5.88
N PHE A 186 -20.70 0.85 -5.04
CA PHE A 186 -21.26 -0.05 -4.03
C PHE A 186 -20.82 0.35 -2.60
N PRO A 187 -21.30 1.49 -2.06
CA PRO A 187 -20.88 1.99 -0.75
C PRO A 187 -21.22 1.06 0.42
N HIS A 188 -22.20 0.16 0.24
CA HIS A 188 -22.62 -0.81 1.25
C HIS A 188 -21.66 -2.01 1.40
N PHE A 189 -20.58 -2.07 0.63
CA PHE A 189 -19.47 -3.00 0.89
C PHE A 189 -18.58 -2.54 2.06
N GLN A 190 -18.69 -1.27 2.49
CA GLN A 190 -18.03 -0.78 3.70
C GLN A 190 -18.68 -1.34 4.96
N ASP A 191 -17.87 -1.44 6.01
CA ASP A 191 -18.34 -1.63 7.38
C ASP A 191 -17.41 -0.88 8.35
N ASN A 192 -17.47 -1.21 9.64
CA ASN A 192 -16.64 -0.58 10.66
C ASN A 192 -15.15 -0.96 10.59
N LEU A 193 -14.77 -1.97 9.80
CA LEU A 193 -13.38 -2.40 9.61
C LEU A 193 -12.84 -1.98 8.23
N MET A 194 -13.70 -1.86 7.22
CA MET A 194 -13.32 -1.47 5.85
C MET A 194 -13.81 -0.06 5.50
N THR A 195 -12.85 0.86 5.31
CA THR A 195 -13.13 2.20 4.77
C THR A 195 -12.51 2.35 3.39
N PHE A 196 -13.21 3.05 2.49
CA PHE A 196 -12.70 3.29 1.14
C PHE A 196 -11.75 4.48 1.15
N ILE A 197 -10.48 4.16 0.99
CA ILE A 197 -9.41 5.13 0.92
C ILE A 197 -8.77 5.03 -0.46
N SER A 198 -8.46 6.20 -1.01
CA SER A 198 -7.78 6.40 -2.28
C SER A 198 -6.86 7.59 -2.17
N THR A 199 -6.08 7.84 -3.22
CA THR A 199 -5.17 8.97 -3.29
C THR A 199 -5.86 10.33 -3.08
N ALA A 200 -7.14 10.48 -3.45
CA ALA A 200 -7.92 11.68 -3.17
C ALA A 200 -7.97 12.04 -1.66
N HIS A 201 -8.02 11.05 -0.77
CA HIS A 201 -8.04 11.27 0.67
C HIS A 201 -6.68 11.74 1.19
N VAL A 202 -5.60 11.17 0.67
CA VAL A 202 -4.22 11.56 0.99
C VAL A 202 -3.97 13.00 0.55
N ARG A 203 -4.30 13.34 -0.70
CA ARG A 203 -4.19 14.71 -1.22
C ARG A 203 -4.97 15.72 -0.39
N SER A 204 -6.24 15.40 -0.12
CA SER A 204 -7.11 16.26 0.69
C SER A 204 -6.54 16.57 2.07
N SER A 205 -5.82 15.62 2.69
CA SER A 205 -5.14 15.83 3.98
C SER A 205 -4.06 16.91 3.90
N PHE A 206 -3.26 16.88 2.85
CA PHE A 206 -2.18 17.86 2.61
C PHE A 206 -2.72 19.20 2.11
N ASP A 207 -3.70 19.20 1.20
CA ASP A 207 -4.33 20.41 0.64
C ASP A 207 -4.95 21.28 1.74
N ARG A 208 -5.69 20.67 2.68
CA ARG A 208 -6.29 21.38 3.83
C ARG A 208 -5.28 22.11 4.71
N ARG A 209 -4.00 21.76 4.60
CA ARG A 209 -2.89 22.28 5.41
C ARG A 209 -1.90 23.11 4.58
N GLY A 210 -2.14 23.27 3.27
CA GLY A 210 -1.23 23.95 2.38
C GLY A 210 0.15 23.26 2.27
N ILE A 211 0.20 21.94 2.48
CA ILE A 211 1.44 21.16 2.36
C ILE A 211 1.58 20.74 0.89
N PRO A 212 2.61 21.23 0.17
CA PRO A 212 2.80 20.86 -1.23
C PRO A 212 3.26 19.40 -1.36
N TYR A 213 2.79 18.73 -2.40
CA TYR A 213 3.15 17.35 -2.72
C TYR A 213 3.32 17.17 -4.23
N THR A 214 4.03 16.12 -4.63
CA THR A 214 4.01 15.61 -6.01
C THR A 214 3.24 14.28 -6.04
N GLN A 215 2.54 14.03 -7.14
CA GLN A 215 1.82 12.78 -7.38
C GLN A 215 2.39 12.09 -8.61
N HIS A 216 2.64 10.79 -8.49
CA HIS A 216 3.13 9.95 -9.57
C HIS A 216 2.14 8.82 -9.81
N HIS A 217 1.37 8.95 -10.89
CA HIS A 217 0.39 7.97 -11.30
C HIS A 217 1.05 6.79 -12.00
N GLN A 218 0.61 5.58 -11.67
CA GLN A 218 1.13 4.34 -12.22
C GLN A 218 0.00 3.46 -12.71
N ARG A 219 0.03 3.20 -14.02
CA ARG A 219 -0.91 2.27 -14.64
C ARG A 219 -0.58 0.85 -14.25
N SER A 220 -1.61 0.10 -13.85
CA SER A 220 -1.50 -1.29 -13.47
C SER A 220 -2.79 -2.02 -13.77
N ARG A 221 -2.67 -3.29 -14.14
CA ARG A 221 -3.83 -4.12 -14.45
C ARG A 221 -3.67 -5.51 -13.88
N VAL A 222 -4.81 -6.15 -13.61
CA VAL A 222 -4.89 -7.53 -13.13
C VAL A 222 -5.81 -8.29 -14.05
N GLU A 223 -5.35 -9.42 -14.57
CA GLU A 223 -6.24 -10.31 -15.33
C GLU A 223 -7.23 -10.96 -14.36
N ILE A 224 -8.51 -10.72 -14.57
CA ILE A 224 -9.62 -11.19 -13.73
C ILE A 224 -10.60 -12.05 -14.52
N THR A 225 -10.20 -12.60 -15.67
CA THR A 225 -11.06 -13.43 -16.54
C THR A 225 -11.73 -14.56 -15.76
N GLN A 226 -10.98 -15.24 -14.89
CA GLN A 226 -11.50 -16.32 -14.05
C GLN A 226 -12.58 -15.89 -13.05
N CYS A 227 -12.73 -14.59 -12.74
CA CYS A 227 -13.80 -14.10 -11.86
C CYS A 227 -15.19 -14.28 -12.49
N PHE A 228 -15.26 -14.41 -13.82
CA PHE A 228 -16.51 -14.57 -14.56
C PHE A 228 -16.85 -16.04 -14.84
N ASP A 229 -16.00 -16.98 -14.42
CA ASP A 229 -16.31 -18.40 -14.41
C ASP A 229 -16.99 -18.77 -13.08
N GLU A 230 -18.28 -19.09 -13.14
CA GLU A 230 -19.06 -19.44 -11.96
C GLU A 230 -18.56 -20.70 -11.23
N THR A 231 -17.76 -21.53 -11.88
CA THR A 231 -17.19 -22.76 -11.30
C THR A 231 -15.80 -22.54 -10.68
N SER A 232 -15.20 -21.36 -10.89
CA SER A 232 -13.85 -21.06 -10.43
C SER A 232 -13.82 -20.64 -8.95
N GLU A 233 -13.35 -21.54 -8.09
CA GLU A 233 -13.06 -21.22 -6.68
C GLU A 233 -11.98 -20.14 -6.54
N GLU A 234 -11.00 -20.16 -7.45
CA GLU A 234 -9.93 -19.16 -7.49
C GLU A 234 -10.46 -17.78 -7.91
N GLY A 235 -11.37 -17.74 -8.88
CA GLY A 235 -12.08 -16.53 -9.29
C GLY A 235 -12.92 -15.95 -8.15
N ALA A 236 -13.63 -16.80 -7.39
CA ALA A 236 -14.41 -16.37 -6.24
C ALA A 236 -13.54 -15.66 -5.16
N LEU A 237 -12.35 -16.19 -4.86
CA LEU A 237 -11.40 -15.55 -3.93
C LEU A 237 -10.97 -14.16 -4.41
N VAL A 238 -10.79 -13.99 -5.72
CA VAL A 238 -10.41 -12.69 -6.31
C VAL A 238 -11.58 -11.72 -6.23
N VAL A 239 -12.80 -12.16 -6.52
CA VAL A 239 -14.01 -11.34 -6.37
C VAL A 239 -14.17 -10.86 -4.93
N ASP A 240 -13.98 -11.73 -3.94
CA ASP A 240 -14.03 -11.37 -2.52
C ASP A 240 -12.97 -10.32 -2.17
N PHE A 241 -11.77 -10.43 -2.74
CA PHE A 241 -10.74 -9.42 -2.56
C PHE A 241 -11.10 -8.08 -3.23
N LEU A 242 -11.61 -8.09 -4.46
CA LEU A 242 -11.96 -6.88 -5.20
C LEU A 242 -13.11 -6.10 -4.53
N THR A 243 -14.12 -6.83 -4.07
CA THR A 243 -15.28 -6.27 -3.35
C THR A 243 -14.97 -5.94 -1.90
N HIS A 244 -13.93 -6.53 -1.32
CA HIS A 244 -13.67 -6.56 0.13
C HIS A 244 -14.84 -7.14 0.94
N VAL A 245 -15.66 -8.01 0.35
CA VAL A 245 -16.78 -8.66 1.04
C VAL A 245 -16.45 -10.14 1.25
N LEU A 246 -16.68 -10.62 2.47
CA LEU A 246 -16.42 -12.02 2.84
C LEU A 246 -17.39 -12.96 2.11
N LYS A 247 -16.86 -13.85 1.25
CA LYS A 247 -17.64 -14.86 0.52
C LYS A 247 -18.78 -14.21 -0.26
N PHE A 248 -18.46 -13.21 -1.07
CA PHE A 248 -19.42 -12.31 -1.71
C PHE A 248 -20.48 -13.08 -2.52
N LYS A 249 -20.06 -14.08 -3.29
CA LYS A 249 -20.97 -14.93 -4.08
C LYS A 249 -21.99 -15.67 -3.21
N GLU A 250 -21.60 -16.09 -2.01
CA GLU A 250 -22.46 -16.86 -1.09
C GLU A 250 -23.36 -15.94 -0.26
N THR A 251 -22.91 -14.73 0.04
CA THR A 251 -23.54 -13.85 1.03
C THR A 251 -24.36 -12.71 0.42
N ALA A 252 -24.08 -12.31 -0.82
CA ALA A 252 -24.78 -11.23 -1.49
C ALA A 252 -26.15 -11.67 -2.04
N PRO A 253 -27.17 -10.79 -2.01
CA PRO A 253 -28.38 -10.99 -2.79
C PRO A 253 -28.05 -11.20 -4.27
N ALA A 254 -28.77 -12.11 -4.94
CA ALA A 254 -28.46 -12.51 -6.32
C ALA A 254 -28.40 -11.32 -7.29
N GLU A 255 -29.32 -10.36 -7.17
CA GLU A 255 -29.31 -9.16 -8.01
C GLU A 255 -28.10 -8.26 -7.74
N LEU A 256 -27.69 -8.13 -6.47
CA LEU A 256 -26.49 -7.36 -6.12
C LEU A 256 -25.22 -8.03 -6.66
N TYR A 257 -25.11 -9.35 -6.52
CA TYR A 257 -23.99 -10.10 -7.08
C TYR A 257 -23.91 -9.87 -8.60
N LYS A 258 -25.04 -10.04 -9.30
CA LYS A 258 -25.12 -9.83 -10.75
C LYS A 258 -24.72 -8.41 -11.15
N GLU A 259 -25.30 -7.38 -10.53
CA GLU A 259 -24.96 -5.98 -10.82
C GLU A 259 -23.47 -5.70 -10.58
N THR A 260 -22.92 -6.23 -9.49
CA THR A 260 -21.50 -6.05 -9.15
C THR A 260 -20.59 -6.69 -10.18
N MET A 261 -20.88 -7.92 -10.60
CA MET A 261 -20.08 -8.62 -11.61
C MET A 261 -20.18 -7.92 -12.98
N GLU A 262 -21.39 -7.48 -13.38
CA GLU A 262 -21.57 -6.70 -14.61
C GLU A 262 -20.76 -5.40 -14.60
N TYR A 263 -20.79 -4.66 -13.48
CA TYR A 263 -20.02 -3.42 -13.34
C TYR A 263 -18.51 -3.68 -13.30
N LEU A 264 -18.07 -4.73 -12.59
CA LEU A 264 -16.67 -5.15 -12.51
C LEU A 264 -16.09 -5.45 -13.90
N GLY A 265 -16.85 -6.13 -14.76
CA GLY A 265 -16.44 -6.45 -16.14
C GLY A 265 -16.66 -5.32 -17.16
N SER A 266 -17.24 -4.19 -16.74
CA SER A 266 -17.52 -3.05 -17.62
C SER A 266 -16.27 -2.20 -17.88
N SER A 267 -16.34 -1.34 -18.90
CA SER A 267 -15.30 -0.34 -19.21
C SER A 267 -15.06 0.67 -18.08
N SER A 268 -15.92 0.69 -17.06
CA SER A 268 -15.68 1.48 -15.86
C SER A 268 -14.54 0.85 -15.06
N CYS A 269 -14.61 -0.43 -14.72
CA CYS A 269 -13.61 -1.05 -13.84
C CYS A 269 -12.48 -1.76 -14.60
N SER A 270 -12.74 -2.22 -15.82
CA SER A 270 -11.86 -3.13 -16.54
C SER A 270 -11.76 -2.79 -18.02
N GLU A 271 -10.71 -3.30 -18.65
CA GLU A 271 -10.50 -3.32 -20.10
C GLU A 271 -10.65 -4.76 -20.62
N LYS A 272 -11.08 -4.93 -21.87
CA LYS A 272 -11.18 -6.25 -22.51
C LYS A 272 -10.18 -6.36 -23.66
N SER A 273 -9.53 -7.51 -23.77
CA SER A 273 -8.63 -7.83 -24.89
C SER A 273 -8.88 -9.26 -25.33
N GLY A 274 -9.66 -9.44 -26.40
CA GLY A 274 -10.18 -10.75 -26.76
C GLY A 274 -11.17 -11.24 -25.70
N ASP A 275 -10.97 -12.46 -25.22
CA ASP A 275 -11.77 -13.07 -24.15
C ASP A 275 -11.28 -12.67 -22.74
N ASP A 276 -10.11 -12.03 -22.65
CA ASP A 276 -9.50 -11.67 -21.37
C ASP A 276 -10.07 -10.35 -20.82
N VAL A 277 -10.26 -10.32 -19.49
CA VAL A 277 -10.71 -9.14 -18.75
C VAL A 277 -9.59 -8.65 -17.83
N PHE A 278 -9.17 -7.40 -18.02
CA PHE A 278 -8.11 -6.76 -17.26
C PHE A 278 -8.66 -5.65 -16.37
N PHE A 279 -8.73 -5.91 -15.08
CA PHE A 279 -9.14 -4.92 -14.09
C PHE A 279 -8.11 -3.81 -13.93
N ASN A 280 -8.57 -2.56 -13.90
CA ASN A 280 -7.73 -1.40 -13.62
C ASN A 280 -7.35 -1.38 -12.12
N ASN A 281 -6.07 -1.58 -11.85
CA ASN A 281 -5.47 -1.57 -10.52
C ASN A 281 -4.49 -0.38 -10.38
N ASP A 282 -4.80 0.74 -11.03
CA ASP A 282 -3.94 1.92 -10.99
C ASP A 282 -3.72 2.39 -9.56
N TRP A 283 -2.53 2.92 -9.31
CA TRP A 283 -2.10 3.40 -8.01
C TRP A 283 -1.30 4.68 -8.18
N ASP A 284 -1.25 5.49 -7.14
CA ASP A 284 -0.47 6.72 -7.11
C ASP A 284 0.51 6.69 -5.94
N ALA A 285 1.70 7.22 -6.17
CA ALA A 285 2.62 7.64 -5.10
C ALA A 285 2.50 9.15 -4.88
N VAL A 286 2.13 9.55 -3.67
CA VAL A 286 2.17 10.94 -3.20
C VAL A 286 3.45 11.15 -2.40
N VAL A 287 4.28 12.10 -2.83
CA VAL A 287 5.56 12.42 -2.21
C VAL A 287 5.51 13.83 -1.64
N VAL A 288 5.89 13.95 -0.37
CA VAL A 288 5.89 15.20 0.39
C VAL A 288 7.28 15.44 0.95
N SER A 289 7.79 16.68 0.86
CA SER A 289 9.04 17.08 1.48
C SER A 289 8.79 18.04 2.63
N LYS A 290 9.47 17.81 3.77
CA LYS A 290 9.47 18.77 4.87
C LYS A 290 10.45 19.92 4.53
N PRO A 291 10.06 21.19 4.73
CA PRO A 291 10.96 22.32 4.53
C PRO A 291 12.26 22.19 5.34
N VAL A 292 13.30 22.87 4.88
CA VAL A 292 14.53 23.03 5.66
C VAL A 292 14.35 24.32 6.48
N ASP A 293 14.49 24.19 7.80
CA ASP A 293 14.52 25.31 8.75
C ASP A 293 15.75 26.20 8.56
#